data_AF-A0A7W1SMW6-F1
#
_entry.id   AF-A0A7W1SMW6-F1
#
_cell.length_a   1.000
_cell.length_b   1.000
_cell.length_c   1.000
_cell.angle_alpha   90.00
_cell.angle_beta   90.00
_cell.angle_gamma   90.00
#
_symmetry.space_group_name_H-M   'P 1'
#
loop_
_entity.id
_entity.type
_entity.pdbx_description
1 polymer ?
#
loop_
_entity_poly.entity_id
_entity_poly.type
_entity_poly.pdbx_seq_one_letter_code
_entity_poly.pdbx_strand_id
1 'polypeptide(L)' 'MADIREKDAMVCRACGGEDRASEGYPCTGCGTFICLICSFRGVTLCKSCQEAAKQGPAAT' A
#
# COMPACT_ATOMS: atom_id res chain seq x y z
N MET A 1 3.85 -18.62 27.26
CA MET A 1 4.24 -18.10 25.94
C MET A 1 3.04 -17.36 25.38
N ALA A 2 3.14 -16.05 25.14
CA ALA A 2 2.03 -15.28 24.60
C ALA A 2 1.88 -15.63 23.11
N ASP A 3 0.82 -16.38 22.77
CA ASP A 3 0.37 -16.58 21.39
C ASP A 3 -0.24 -15.26 20.92
N ILE A 4 0.62 -14.33 20.54
CA ILE A 4 0.24 -13.10 19.83
C ILE A 4 0.59 -13.36 18.36
N ARG A 5 -0.11 -14.31 17.73
CA ARG A 5 -0.21 -14.35 16.28
C ARG A 5 -1.26 -13.33 15.86
N GLU A 6 -1.02 -12.08 16.22
CA GLU A 6 -1.75 -10.97 15.62
C GLU A 6 -1.63 -11.15 14.11
N LYS A 7 -2.75 -11.02 13.42
CA LYS A 7 -2.79 -11.20 11.97
C LYS A 7 -2.00 -10.06 11.32
N ASP A 8 -0.68 -10.22 11.22
CA ASP A 8 0.17 -9.30 10.46
C ASP A 8 -0.14 -9.34 8.97
N ALA A 9 -1.11 -10.14 8.50
CA ALA A 9 -1.56 -10.11 7.12
C ALA A 9 -2.38 -8.82 6.85
N MET A 10 -1.85 -7.94 6.00
CA MET A 10 -2.53 -6.77 5.47
C MET A 10 -2.73 -6.87 3.96
N VAL A 11 -3.85 -6.33 3.49
CA VAL A 11 -4.16 -6.24 2.07
C VAL A 11 -3.47 -5.02 1.45
N CYS A 12 -2.63 -5.26 0.44
CA CYS A 12 -2.00 -4.21 -0.35
C CYS A 12 -3.05 -3.38 -1.10
N ARG A 13 -3.10 -2.08 -0.85
CA ARG A 13 -4.04 -1.17 -1.54
C ARG A 13 -3.63 -0.81 -2.97
N ALA A 14 -2.50 -1.32 -3.46
CA ALA A 14 -2.10 -1.19 -4.86
C ALA A 14 -2.56 -2.38 -5.71
N CYS A 15 -2.29 -3.63 -5.27
CA CYS A 15 -2.58 -4.84 -6.05
C CYS A 15 -3.73 -5.70 -5.51
N GLY A 16 -4.18 -5.48 -4.27
CA GLY A 16 -5.22 -6.28 -3.62
C GLY A 16 -4.75 -7.62 -3.04
N GLY A 17 -3.46 -7.95 -3.12
CA GLY A 17 -2.88 -9.14 -2.49
C GLY A 17 -2.70 -8.98 -0.98
N GLU A 18 -2.77 -10.08 -0.24
CA GLU A 18 -2.46 -10.14 1.18
C GLU A 18 -0.96 -10.41 1.39
N ASP A 19 -0.33 -9.64 2.26
CA ASP A 19 1.10 -9.73 2.56
C ASP A 19 1.36 -9.36 4.02
N ARG A 20 2.58 -9.58 4.54
CA ARG A 20 2.92 -9.19 5.91
C ARG A 20 3.07 -7.68 6.03
N ALA A 21 2.29 -7.09 6.93
CA ALA A 21 2.29 -5.68 7.30
C ALA A 21 3.69 -5.18 7.66
N SER A 22 4.47 -6.01 8.38
CA SER A 22 5.84 -5.70 8.80
C SER A 22 6.85 -5.60 7.65
N GLU A 23 6.51 -6.12 6.46
CA GLU A 23 7.40 -6.18 5.30
C GLU A 23 7.02 -5.19 4.19
N GLY A 24 5.85 -4.55 4.28
CA GLY A 24 5.41 -3.57 3.29
C GLY A 24 5.82 -2.13 3.61
N TYR A 25 5.48 -1.26 2.67
CA TYR A 25 5.81 0.16 2.70
C TYR A 25 4.55 1.02 2.64
N PRO A 26 4.56 2.23 3.24
CA PRO A 26 3.42 3.13 3.17
C PRO A 26 3.33 3.82 1.80
N CYS A 27 2.10 4.01 1.32
CA CYS A 27 1.78 4.84 0.18
C CYS A 27 2.24 6.29 0.42
N THR A 28 2.97 6.87 -0.54
CA THR A 28 3.48 8.25 -0.43
C THR A 28 2.39 9.32 -0.45
N GLY A 29 1.18 8.99 -0.92
CA GLY A 29 0.05 9.93 -0.97
C GLY A 29 -0.84 9.92 0.28
N CYS A 30 -1.06 8.75 0.90
CA CYS A 30 -2.04 8.60 1.98
C CYS A 30 -1.60 7.70 3.14
N GLY A 31 -0.38 7.16 3.11
CA GLY A 31 0.17 6.32 4.18
C GLY A 31 -0.36 4.88 4.22
N THR A 32 -1.26 4.50 3.31
CA THR A 32 -1.85 3.14 3.32
C THR A 32 -0.84 2.06 2.93
N PHE A 33 -1.08 0.83 3.37
CA PHE A 33 -0.17 -0.30 3.15
C PHE A 33 -0.03 -0.70 1.66
N ILE A 34 1.22 -0.82 1.22
CA ILE A 34 1.64 -1.37 -0.07
C ILE A 34 2.59 -2.55 0.22
N CYS A 35 2.32 -3.72 -0.35
CA CYS A 35 3.16 -4.91 -0.13
C CYS A 35 4.57 -4.75 -0.68
N LEU A 36 5.50 -5.55 -0.14
CA LEU A 36 6.91 -5.58 -0.53
C LEU A 36 7.10 -5.79 -2.04
N ILE A 37 6.31 -6.69 -2.64
CA ILE A 37 6.37 -6.99 -4.08
C ILE A 37 6.02 -5.75 -4.92
N CYS A 38 5.01 -4.97 -4.52
CA CYS A 38 4.65 -3.72 -5.18
C CYS A 38 5.77 -2.68 -5.03
N SER A 39 6.37 -2.59 -3.84
CA SER A 39 7.51 -1.71 -3.59
C SER A 39 8.71 -2.05 -4.48
N PHE A 40 9.08 -3.34 -4.61
CA PHE A 40 10.13 -3.80 -5.53
C PHE A 40 9.84 -3.50 -7.00
N ARG A 41 8.57 -3.44 -7.39
CA ARG A 41 8.14 -3.03 -8.74
C ARG A 41 8.14 -1.51 -8.94
N GLY A 42 8.56 -0.74 -7.94
CA GLY A 42 8.58 0.72 -7.97
C GLY A 42 7.22 1.37 -7.69
N VAL A 43 6.25 0.63 -7.17
CA VAL A 43 4.92 1.17 -6.85
C VAL A 43 4.98 1.88 -5.50
N THR A 44 4.88 3.21 -5.51
CA THR A 44 4.92 4.06 -4.31
C THR A 44 3.55 4.63 -3.91
N LEU A 45 2.57 4.56 -4.82
CA LEU A 45 1.20 5.05 -4.62
C LEU A 45 0.20 3.90 -4.65
N CYS A 46 -0.82 3.94 -3.78
CA CYS A 46 -1.95 3.03 -3.85
C CYS A 46 -2.83 3.34 -5.07
N LYS A 47 -3.75 2.43 -5.42
CA LYS A 47 -4.57 2.56 -6.63
C LYS A 47 -5.34 3.89 -6.68
N SER A 48 -5.97 4.28 -5.57
CA SER A 48 -6.69 5.55 -5.47
C SER A 48 -5.78 6.77 -5.63
N CYS A 49 -4.58 6.77 -5.05
CA CYS A 49 -3.63 7.88 -5.20
C CYS A 49 -3.04 7.93 -6.63
N GLN A 50 -2.82 6.79 -7.27
CA GLN A 50 -2.43 6.76 -8.69
C GLN A 50 -3.52 7.35 -9.58
N GLU A 51 -4.79 7.03 -9.32
CA GLU A 51 -5.92 7.59 -10.06
C GLU A 51 -6.08 9.09 -9.84
N ALA A 52 -5.90 9.58 -8.60
CA ALA A 52 -5.92 11.01 -8.29
C ALA A 52 -4.76 11.75 -8.98
N ALA A 53 -3.55 11.18 -8.99
CA ALA A 53 -2.40 11.77 -9.66
C ALA A 53 -2.58 11.82 -11.19
N LYS A 54 -3.23 10.80 -11.77
CA LYS A 54 -3.48 10.72 -13.22
C LYS A 54 -4.52 11.74 -13.70
N GLN A 55 -5.42 12.17 -12.81
CA GLN A 55 -6.41 13.21 -13.11
C GLN A 55 -5.80 14.61 -13.14
N GLY A 56 -4.53 14.78 -12.75
CA GLY A 56 -3.86 16.08 -12.68
C GLY A 56 -4.50 17.01 -11.63
N PRO A 57 -3.85 18.12 -11.24
CA PRO A 57 -4.58 19.16 -10.54
C PRO A 57 -5.70 19.61 -11.48
N ALA A 58 -6.95 19.35 -11.12
CA ALA A 58 -8.05 20.13 -11.67
C ALA A 58 -7.77 21.57 -11.23
N ALA A 59 -7.06 22.31 -12.09
CA ALA A 59 -6.91 23.73 -11.97
C ALA A 59 -8.32 24.32 -12.02
N THR A 60 -8.79 24.81 -10.89
CA THR A 60 -9.76 25.90 -10.83
C THR A 60 -9.48 26.78 -9.63
#